data_AF-A0A7S1Z8S6-F1
#
_entry.id   AF-A0A7S1Z8S6-F1
#
_cell.length_a   1.000
_cell.length_b   1.000
_cell.length_c   1.000
_cell.angle_alpha   90.00
_cell.angle_beta   90.00
_cell.angle_gamma   90.00
#
_symmetry.space_group_name_H-M   'P 1'
#
loop_
_entity.id
_entity.type
_entity.pdbx_description
1 polymer ?
#
loop_
_entity_poly.entity_id
_entity_poly.type
_entity_poly.pdbx_seq_one_letter_code
_entity_poly.pdbx_strand_id
1 'polypeptide(L)'
;GCLADGSGKITISGQEVEYTYTYDVDSDNKNARTIQGFSTGAQSKMFDDCPGCPYKDFEEFYNYYGEFDYANQWVTAALSGESTSFTNGNADFRTYSTAGRREAVKKGTAYMSVWMYVIRELEDAIDDCNVECTFDCNEDAVHAWDEAVAFYTGSEEGSDGSGDGALLYSLADKRCQN
;
A
#
# COMPACT_ATOMS: atom_id res chain seq x y z
N GLY A 1 -4.51 4.57 -13.44
CA GLY A 1 -5.34 4.52 -14.65
C GLY A 1 -5.25 3.13 -15.25
N CYS A 2 -6.30 2.66 -15.92
CA CYS A 2 -6.38 1.30 -16.45
C CYS A 2 -5.89 1.16 -17.91
N LEU A 3 -5.23 2.19 -18.46
CA LEU A 3 -4.70 2.18 -19.83
C LEU A 3 -3.24 1.73 -19.81
N ALA A 4 -2.82 1.02 -20.86
CA ALA A 4 -1.42 0.67 -21.05
C ALA A 4 -0.62 1.93 -21.42
N ASP A 5 0.66 1.94 -21.07
CA ASP A 5 1.55 3.04 -21.42
C ASP A 5 1.73 3.18 -22.94
N GLY A 6 1.82 4.42 -23.42
CA GLY A 6 1.93 4.77 -24.83
C GLY A 6 0.57 5.01 -25.52
N SER A 7 0.49 4.65 -26.81
CA SER A 7 -0.73 4.86 -27.60
C SER A 7 -1.47 3.56 -27.86
N GLY A 8 -2.80 3.59 -27.74
CA GLY A 8 -3.63 2.41 -27.93
C GLY A 8 -5.04 2.74 -28.40
N LYS A 9 -5.86 1.70 -28.45
CA LYS A 9 -7.26 1.76 -28.87
C LYS A 9 -8.13 1.09 -27.82
N ILE A 10 -9.26 1.70 -27.48
CA ILE A 10 -10.27 1.10 -26.60
C ILE A 10 -11.65 1.12 -27.26
N THR A 11 -12.44 0.10 -26.95
CA THR A 11 -13.86 0.03 -27.30
C THR A 11 -14.65 0.04 -26.02
N ILE A 12 -15.57 1.00 -25.88
CA ILE A 12 -16.45 1.10 -24.71
C ILE A 12 -17.66 0.21 -24.98
N SER A 13 -17.98 -0.69 -24.05
CA SER A 13 -19.09 -1.62 -24.18
C SER A 13 -20.39 -0.89 -24.55
N GLY A 14 -21.03 -1.32 -25.65
CA GLY A 14 -22.24 -0.69 -26.18
C GLY A 14 -22.01 0.30 -27.33
N GLN A 15 -20.76 0.55 -27.74
CA GLN A 15 -20.44 1.37 -28.90
C GLN A 15 -19.54 0.61 -29.89
N GLU A 16 -19.87 0.66 -31.19
CA GLU A 16 -19.01 0.17 -32.29
C GLU A 16 -17.90 1.18 -32.65
N VAL A 17 -17.63 2.16 -31.79
CA VAL A 17 -16.65 3.23 -32.04
C VAL A 17 -15.36 2.91 -31.29
N GLU A 18 -14.26 2.93 -32.04
CA GLU A 18 -12.91 2.76 -31.52
C GLU A 18 -12.32 4.12 -31.14
N TYR A 19 -11.90 4.28 -29.87
CA TYR A 19 -11.26 5.48 -29.38
C TYR A 19 -9.75 5.28 -29.35
N THR A 20 -9.00 6.21 -29.95
CA THR A 20 -7.54 6.25 -29.80
C THR A 20 -7.18 7.04 -28.55
N TYR A 21 -6.17 6.56 -27.83
CA TYR A 21 -5.60 7.25 -26.68
C TYR A 21 -4.09 7.33 -26.80
N THR A 22 -3.52 8.34 -26.15
CA THR A 22 -2.12 8.39 -25.74
C THR A 22 -2.14 8.58 -24.23
N TYR A 23 -1.42 7.74 -23.51
CA TYR A 23 -1.40 7.69 -22.05
C TYR A 23 0.04 7.48 -21.61
N ASP A 24 0.56 8.41 -20.82
CA ASP A 24 1.82 8.25 -20.10
C ASP A 24 1.50 7.78 -18.68
N VAL A 25 1.93 6.56 -18.34
CA VAL A 25 1.65 6.00 -17.02
C VAL A 25 2.27 6.80 -15.88
N ASP A 26 3.32 7.59 -16.12
CA ASP A 26 3.99 8.39 -15.10
C ASP A 26 3.29 9.73 -14.85
N SER A 27 2.57 10.28 -15.83
CA SER A 27 2.00 11.64 -15.76
C SER A 27 0.48 11.71 -15.95
N ASP A 28 -0.12 10.82 -16.74
CA ASP A 28 -1.56 10.79 -17.02
C ASP A 28 -2.34 9.91 -16.03
N ASN A 29 -1.63 9.15 -15.19
CA ASN A 29 -2.30 8.43 -14.12
C ASN A 29 -2.93 9.44 -13.15
N LYS A 30 -4.26 9.40 -13.04
CA LYS A 30 -4.96 9.99 -11.88
C LYS A 30 -4.99 8.94 -10.78
N ASN A 31 -3.84 8.66 -10.19
CA ASN A 31 -3.77 7.77 -9.05
C ASN A 31 -3.84 8.61 -7.76
N ALA A 32 -4.97 8.53 -7.06
CA ALA A 32 -5.15 9.24 -5.78
C ALA A 32 -4.21 8.70 -4.69
N ARG A 33 -3.64 7.50 -4.89
CA ARG A 33 -2.81 6.79 -3.91
C ARG A 33 -1.57 6.21 -4.58
N THR A 34 -0.41 6.32 -3.94
CA THR A 34 0.82 5.61 -4.35
C THR A 34 1.35 4.83 -3.17
N ILE A 35 2.08 3.74 -3.44
CA ILE A 35 2.74 2.96 -2.37
C ILE A 35 3.66 3.86 -1.55
N GLN A 36 4.40 4.77 -2.19
CA GLN A 36 5.21 5.75 -1.49
C GLN A 36 4.35 6.65 -0.57
N GLY A 37 3.21 7.11 -1.10
CA GLY A 37 2.23 7.94 -0.39
C GLY A 37 1.66 7.30 0.87
N PHE A 38 1.58 5.97 0.92
CA PHE A 38 1.16 5.25 2.13
C PHE A 38 2.06 5.54 3.32
N SER A 39 3.37 5.66 3.09
CA SER A 39 4.33 5.93 4.16
C SER A 39 4.56 7.42 4.37
N THR A 40 4.64 8.23 3.31
CA THR A 40 4.89 9.68 3.46
C THR A 40 3.69 10.43 4.05
N GLY A 41 2.46 9.92 3.90
CA GLY A 41 1.26 10.45 4.53
C GLY A 41 0.95 9.87 5.92
N ALA A 42 1.78 8.95 6.42
CA ALA A 42 1.46 8.13 7.60
C ALA A 42 1.23 8.94 8.87
N GLN A 43 2.08 9.94 9.15
CA GLN A 43 1.96 10.79 10.34
C GLN A 43 0.58 11.47 10.43
N SER A 44 0.16 12.12 9.35
CA SER A 44 -1.12 12.83 9.29
C SER A 44 -2.31 11.90 9.44
N LYS A 45 -2.23 10.67 8.91
CA LYS A 45 -3.36 9.74 8.85
C LYS A 45 -3.48 8.81 10.05
N MET A 46 -2.40 8.62 10.82
CA MET A 46 -2.32 7.58 11.85
C MET A 46 -1.70 8.04 13.17
N PHE A 47 -1.20 9.29 13.25
CA PHE A 47 -0.55 9.79 14.48
C PHE A 47 -1.10 11.11 15.01
N ASP A 48 -1.24 12.13 14.15
CA ASP A 48 -1.55 13.49 14.62
C ASP A 48 -3.07 13.76 14.76
N ASP A 49 -3.83 13.69 13.65
CA ASP A 49 -5.16 14.30 13.55
C ASP A 49 -6.25 13.33 13.02
N CYS A 50 -6.39 12.15 13.62
CA CYS A 50 -7.50 11.21 13.35
C CYS A 50 -8.31 10.88 14.63
N PRO A 51 -9.60 10.49 14.52
CA PRO A 51 -10.44 10.21 15.69
C PRO A 51 -9.86 9.18 16.67
N GLY A 52 -9.18 8.14 16.16
CA GLY A 52 -8.48 7.11 16.93
C GLY A 52 -6.98 7.35 17.15
N CYS A 53 -6.44 8.51 16.76
CA CYS A 53 -5.01 8.76 16.78
C CYS A 53 -4.41 8.97 18.20
N PRO A 54 -3.15 8.55 18.43
CA PRO A 54 -2.34 7.77 17.52
C PRO A 54 -2.84 6.31 17.43
N TYR A 55 -2.90 5.75 16.22
CA TYR A 55 -3.20 4.33 16.06
C TYR A 55 -2.09 3.52 16.72
N LYS A 56 -2.47 2.65 17.65
CA LYS A 56 -1.52 1.97 18.55
C LYS A 56 -0.46 1.18 17.79
N ASP A 57 -0.88 0.41 16.79
CA ASP A 57 0.05 -0.36 15.96
C ASP A 57 1.02 0.56 15.20
N PHE A 58 0.57 1.71 14.69
CA PHE A 58 1.48 2.66 14.02
C PHE A 58 2.46 3.30 15.02
N GLU A 59 1.99 3.67 16.22
CA GLU A 59 2.82 4.21 17.29
C GLU A 59 3.96 3.25 17.68
N GLU A 60 3.70 1.94 17.76
CA GLU A 60 4.73 0.94 18.05
C GLU A 60 5.85 0.95 16.99
N PHE A 61 5.51 1.10 15.71
CA PHE A 61 6.50 1.18 14.63
C PHE A 61 7.24 2.52 14.64
N TYR A 62 6.55 3.63 14.90
CA TYR A 62 7.19 4.93 15.10
C TYR A 62 8.18 4.87 16.27
N ASN A 63 7.80 4.31 17.42
CA ASN A 63 8.69 4.18 18.57
C ASN A 63 9.93 3.31 18.28
N TYR A 64 9.81 2.33 17.39
CA TYR A 64 10.94 1.51 16.97
C TYR A 64 11.86 2.23 15.97
N TYR A 65 11.32 2.71 14.85
CA TYR A 65 12.12 3.30 13.76
C TYR A 65 12.48 4.77 14.02
N GLY A 66 11.68 5.50 14.79
CA GLY A 66 11.83 6.93 15.07
C GLY A 66 11.44 7.85 13.92
N GLU A 67 10.92 7.31 12.82
CA GLU A 67 10.59 8.04 11.60
C GLU A 67 9.16 7.70 11.18
N PHE A 68 8.32 8.69 10.91
CA PHE A 68 6.93 8.45 10.51
C PHE A 68 6.82 7.81 9.12
N ASP A 69 7.73 8.16 8.21
CA ASP A 69 7.78 7.61 6.85
C ASP A 69 8.85 6.51 6.70
N TYR A 70 9.10 5.75 7.78
CA TYR A 70 10.14 4.72 7.85
C TYR A 70 10.13 3.74 6.66
N ALA A 71 8.95 3.38 6.14
CA ALA A 71 8.84 2.47 5.00
C ALA A 71 9.30 3.12 3.69
N ASN A 72 8.95 4.39 3.45
CA ASN A 72 9.47 5.17 2.32
C ASN A 72 11.00 5.31 2.39
N GLN A 73 11.53 5.65 3.56
CA GLN A 73 12.98 5.78 3.76
C GLN A 73 13.71 4.45 3.51
N TRP A 74 13.19 3.32 4.01
CA TRP A 74 13.76 1.99 3.75
C TRP A 74 13.78 1.65 2.26
N VAL A 75 12.64 1.81 1.57
CA VAL A 75 12.51 1.46 0.16
C VAL A 75 13.40 2.36 -0.71
N THR A 76 13.41 3.66 -0.44
CA THR A 76 14.24 4.63 -1.18
C THR A 76 15.74 4.40 -0.93
N ALA A 77 16.16 4.11 0.29
CA ALA A 77 17.54 3.74 0.61
C ALA A 77 17.96 2.46 -0.12
N ALA A 78 17.09 1.45 -0.18
CA ALA A 78 17.38 0.21 -0.91
C ALA A 78 17.48 0.44 -2.44
N LEU A 79 16.61 1.27 -3.01
CA LEU A 79 16.65 1.63 -4.44
C LEU A 79 17.94 2.39 -4.80
N SER A 80 18.32 3.38 -3.99
CA SER A 80 19.52 4.21 -4.19
C SER A 80 20.82 3.48 -3.81
N GLY A 81 20.74 2.44 -2.96
CA GLY A 81 21.92 1.78 -2.41
C GLY A 81 22.57 2.60 -1.30
N GLU A 82 21.78 3.28 -0.49
CA GLU A 82 22.23 4.09 0.64
C GLU A 82 21.98 3.39 1.98
N SER A 83 22.37 4.02 3.09
CA SER A 83 22.02 3.52 4.42
C SER A 83 20.79 4.24 4.96
N THR A 84 19.98 3.57 5.78
CA THR A 84 18.94 4.24 6.57
C THR A 84 19.54 4.92 7.81
N SER A 85 18.76 5.81 8.44
CA SER A 85 19.16 6.54 9.64
C SER A 85 18.03 6.57 10.70
N PHE A 86 17.55 5.39 11.06
CA PHE A 86 16.51 5.15 12.04
C PHE A 86 17.05 5.10 13.47
N THR A 87 16.14 5.24 14.44
CA THR A 87 16.42 4.96 15.86
C THR A 87 16.80 3.50 16.05
N ASN A 88 16.02 2.56 15.50
CA ASN A 88 16.35 1.14 15.41
C ASN A 88 16.10 0.58 14.01
N GLY A 89 16.70 -0.57 13.69
CA GLY A 89 16.48 -1.25 12.40
C GLY A 89 17.23 -0.66 11.21
N ASN A 90 18.38 -0.01 11.45
CA ASN A 90 19.23 0.50 10.38
C ASN A 90 19.74 -0.61 9.44
N ALA A 91 19.79 -0.31 8.14
CA ALA A 91 20.38 -1.16 7.12
C ALA A 91 21.35 -0.36 6.25
N ASP A 92 22.48 -0.96 5.88
CA ASP A 92 23.45 -0.36 4.97
C ASP A 92 23.41 -1.04 3.59
N PHE A 93 22.59 -0.53 2.68
CA PHE A 93 22.40 -1.12 1.35
C PHE A 93 23.61 -0.97 0.42
N ARG A 94 24.61 -0.17 0.77
CA ARG A 94 25.89 -0.08 0.02
C ARG A 94 26.65 -1.40 0.05
N THR A 95 26.44 -2.19 1.09
CA THR A 95 27.11 -3.48 1.30
C THR A 95 26.42 -4.64 0.58
N TYR A 96 25.22 -4.43 0.05
CA TYR A 96 24.43 -5.46 -0.61
C TYR A 96 24.55 -5.38 -2.13
N SER A 97 24.53 -6.55 -2.77
CA SER A 97 24.40 -6.63 -4.23
C SER A 97 23.05 -6.08 -4.69
N THR A 98 22.93 -5.81 -6.00
CA THR A 98 21.64 -5.44 -6.60
C THR A 98 20.55 -6.49 -6.34
N ALA A 99 20.89 -7.76 -6.26
CA ALA A 99 19.92 -8.82 -5.90
C ALA A 99 19.42 -8.66 -4.45
N GLY A 100 20.31 -8.37 -3.49
CA GLY A 100 19.93 -8.10 -2.11
C GLY A 100 19.06 -6.86 -1.98
N ARG A 101 19.44 -5.77 -2.65
CA ARG A 101 18.66 -4.52 -2.69
C ARG A 101 17.27 -4.72 -3.30
N ARG A 102 17.17 -5.44 -4.42
CA ARG A 102 15.87 -5.79 -5.04
C ARG A 102 14.95 -6.50 -4.06
N GLU A 103 15.48 -7.43 -3.27
CA GLU A 103 14.68 -8.14 -2.28
C GLU A 103 14.30 -7.27 -1.08
N ALA A 104 15.15 -6.31 -0.67
CA ALA A 104 14.82 -5.32 0.34
C ALA A 104 13.72 -4.36 -0.12
N VAL A 105 13.74 -3.93 -1.39
CA VAL A 105 12.68 -3.13 -2.01
C VAL A 105 11.36 -3.91 -2.02
N LYS A 106 11.35 -5.13 -2.57
CA LYS A 106 10.14 -5.95 -2.65
C LYS A 106 9.50 -6.19 -1.28
N LYS A 107 10.32 -6.54 -0.28
CA LYS A 107 9.83 -6.82 1.07
C LYS A 107 9.45 -5.56 1.83
N GLY A 108 10.21 -4.46 1.70
CA GLY A 108 9.87 -3.18 2.32
C GLY A 108 8.54 -2.63 1.79
N THR A 109 8.33 -2.71 0.48
CA THR A 109 7.05 -2.34 -0.13
C THR A 109 5.89 -3.15 0.45
N ALA A 110 5.98 -4.48 0.50
CA ALA A 110 4.87 -5.32 0.95
C ALA A 110 4.65 -5.28 2.48
N TYR A 111 5.71 -5.54 3.27
CA TYR A 111 5.60 -5.75 4.71
C TYR A 111 5.75 -4.49 5.56
N MET A 112 6.24 -3.39 4.99
CA MET A 112 6.36 -2.12 5.72
C MET A 112 5.35 -1.12 5.21
N SER A 113 5.32 -0.86 3.91
CA SER A 113 4.45 0.16 3.32
C SER A 113 3.00 -0.31 3.20
N VAL A 114 2.74 -1.40 2.48
CA VAL A 114 1.38 -1.90 2.26
C VAL A 114 0.78 -2.44 3.54
N TRP A 115 1.53 -3.23 4.34
CA TRP A 115 1.04 -3.75 5.62
C TRP A 115 0.56 -2.65 6.57
N MET A 116 1.35 -1.60 6.78
CA MET A 116 0.93 -0.53 7.67
C MET A 116 -0.28 0.22 7.12
N TYR A 117 -0.41 0.31 5.80
CA TYR A 117 -1.58 0.91 5.19
C TYR A 117 -2.83 0.02 5.29
N VAL A 118 -2.69 -1.32 5.29
CA VAL A 118 -3.81 -2.22 5.63
C VAL A 118 -4.30 -1.94 7.05
N ILE A 119 -3.39 -1.82 8.03
CA ILE A 119 -3.75 -1.46 9.40
C ILE A 119 -4.46 -0.11 9.44
N ARG A 120 -3.94 0.90 8.73
CA ARG A 120 -4.59 2.22 8.60
C ARG A 120 -6.06 2.09 8.22
N GLU A 121 -6.35 1.33 7.16
CA GLU A 121 -7.71 1.19 6.65
C GLU A 121 -8.62 0.41 7.61
N LEU A 122 -8.08 -0.55 8.36
CA LEU A 122 -8.83 -1.26 9.40
C LEU A 122 -9.19 -0.36 10.58
N GLU A 123 -8.27 0.51 11.01
CA GLU A 123 -8.53 1.51 12.06
C GLU A 123 -9.49 2.61 11.56
N ASP A 124 -9.34 3.08 10.32
CA ASP A 124 -10.26 4.04 9.68
C ASP A 124 -11.70 3.49 9.64
N ALA A 125 -11.85 2.19 9.36
CA ALA A 125 -13.15 1.52 9.41
C ALA A 125 -13.78 1.52 10.81
N ILE A 126 -12.97 1.49 11.88
CA ILE A 126 -13.44 1.59 13.26
C ILE A 126 -13.84 3.05 13.56
N ASP A 127 -13.01 4.01 13.16
CA ASP A 127 -13.25 5.44 13.35
C ASP A 127 -14.54 5.91 12.66
N ASP A 128 -14.80 5.44 11.45
CA ASP A 128 -16.00 5.77 10.67
C ASP A 128 -17.24 4.97 11.08
N CYS A 129 -17.10 3.99 11.98
CA CYS A 129 -18.21 3.12 12.38
C CYS A 129 -19.18 3.85 13.32
N ASN A 130 -20.40 4.10 12.84
CA ASN A 130 -21.50 4.55 13.67
C ASN A 130 -22.27 3.35 14.26
N VAL A 131 -22.11 3.11 15.56
CA VAL A 131 -22.78 2.02 16.28
C VAL A 131 -24.29 2.23 16.47
N GLU A 132 -24.77 3.46 16.35
CA GLU A 132 -26.20 3.79 16.39
C GLU A 132 -26.85 3.64 15.00
N CYS A 133 -26.06 3.31 13.98
CA CYS A 133 -26.55 3.12 12.64
C CYS A 133 -27.54 1.94 12.56
N THR A 134 -28.73 2.20 12.00
CA THR A 134 -29.79 1.19 11.86
C THR A 134 -30.03 0.78 10.41
N PHE A 135 -29.69 1.62 9.44
CA PHE A 135 -29.77 1.32 8.02
C PHE A 135 -28.90 2.32 7.22
N ASP A 136 -27.99 1.81 6.39
CA ASP A 136 -27.30 2.55 5.31
C ASP A 136 -26.55 3.83 5.73
N CYS A 137 -25.84 3.79 6.85
CA CYS A 137 -25.08 4.93 7.40
C CYS A 137 -23.63 4.59 7.78
N ASN A 138 -23.16 3.39 7.46
CA ASN A 138 -21.77 2.94 7.68
C ASN A 138 -21.04 2.67 6.35
N GLU A 139 -21.44 3.37 5.28
CA GLU A 139 -20.82 3.21 3.96
C GLU A 139 -19.31 3.49 4.00
N ASP A 140 -18.88 4.54 4.70
CA ASP A 140 -17.46 4.91 4.84
C ASP A 140 -16.67 3.82 5.58
N ALA A 141 -17.20 3.32 6.70
CA ALA A 141 -16.60 2.20 7.43
C ALA A 141 -16.48 0.92 6.59
N VAL A 142 -17.52 0.58 5.82
CA VAL A 142 -17.49 -0.57 4.90
C VAL A 142 -16.48 -0.34 3.78
N HIS A 143 -16.40 0.88 3.25
CA HIS A 143 -15.46 1.23 2.20
C HIS A 143 -14.00 1.09 2.66
N ALA A 144 -13.67 1.60 3.85
CA ALA A 144 -12.35 1.44 4.45
C ALA A 144 -12.01 -0.04 4.69
N TRP A 145 -12.97 -0.84 5.17
CA TRP A 145 -12.79 -2.28 5.32
C TRP A 145 -12.49 -2.98 3.97
N ASP A 146 -13.25 -2.64 2.92
CA ASP A 146 -13.03 -3.17 1.57
C ASP A 146 -11.66 -2.74 1.00
N GLU A 147 -11.24 -1.49 1.23
CA GLU A 147 -9.89 -1.02 0.88
C GLU A 147 -8.81 -1.84 1.60
N ALA A 148 -8.97 -2.09 2.90
CA ALA A 148 -8.04 -2.91 3.69
C ALA A 148 -7.87 -4.32 3.08
N VAL A 149 -8.99 -4.99 2.78
CA VAL A 149 -8.99 -6.33 2.18
C VAL A 149 -8.36 -6.29 0.79
N ALA A 150 -8.65 -5.26 -0.01
CA ALA A 150 -8.07 -5.10 -1.34
C ALA A 150 -6.55 -4.92 -1.30
N PHE A 151 -6.03 -4.11 -0.38
CA PHE A 151 -4.58 -3.91 -0.21
C PHE A 151 -3.88 -5.14 0.38
N TYR A 152 -4.55 -5.89 1.26
CA TYR A 152 -4.00 -7.13 1.82
C TYR A 152 -3.89 -8.22 0.75
N THR A 153 -4.93 -8.36 -0.07
CA THR A 153 -5.10 -9.44 -1.05
C THR A 153 -4.35 -9.13 -2.34
N GLY A 154 -4.59 -7.96 -2.93
CA GLY A 154 -4.09 -7.61 -4.26
C GLY A 154 -4.90 -8.24 -5.40
N SER A 155 -4.69 -7.74 -6.62
CA SER A 155 -5.50 -8.13 -7.81
C SER A 155 -5.13 -9.48 -8.42
N GLU A 156 -3.93 -9.99 -8.12
CA GLU A 156 -3.37 -11.17 -8.80
C GLU A 156 -3.68 -12.51 -8.10
N GLU A 157 -4.45 -12.48 -7.01
CA GLU A 157 -4.83 -13.70 -6.26
C GLU A 157 -5.88 -14.56 -7.00
N GLY A 158 -6.52 -14.03 -8.04
CA GLY A 158 -7.60 -14.70 -8.74
C GLY A 158 -8.89 -14.77 -7.93
N SER A 159 -9.89 -15.51 -8.44
CA SER A 159 -11.22 -15.59 -7.80
C SER A 159 -11.29 -16.51 -6.58
N ASP A 160 -10.31 -17.40 -6.41
CA ASP A 160 -10.29 -18.42 -5.36
C ASP A 160 -9.00 -18.37 -4.51
N GLY A 161 -8.17 -17.34 -4.66
CA GLY A 161 -6.92 -17.18 -3.92
C GLY A 161 -5.78 -18.11 -4.37
N SER A 162 -5.92 -18.78 -5.53
CA SER A 162 -4.90 -19.68 -6.07
C SER A 162 -3.93 -19.01 -7.06
N GLY A 163 -4.07 -17.70 -7.29
CA GLY A 163 -3.28 -16.94 -8.25
C GLY A 163 -1.84 -16.64 -7.81
N ASP A 164 -1.11 -15.92 -8.68
CA ASP A 164 0.29 -15.54 -8.47
C ASP A 164 0.42 -14.21 -7.70
N GLY A 165 -0.34 -14.09 -6.60
CA GLY A 165 -0.37 -12.92 -5.75
C GLY A 165 1.02 -12.44 -5.28
N ALA A 166 1.14 -11.11 -5.18
CA ALA A 166 2.37 -10.43 -4.77
C ALA A 166 2.25 -9.69 -3.43
N LEU A 167 1.04 -9.61 -2.86
CA LEU A 167 0.75 -8.93 -1.60
C LEU A 167 0.59 -9.92 -0.44
N LEU A 168 0.16 -9.40 0.70
CA LEU A 168 0.29 -10.06 2.00
C LEU A 168 -0.42 -11.41 2.07
N TYR A 169 -1.57 -11.56 1.39
CA TYR A 169 -2.28 -12.84 1.30
C TYR A 169 -1.39 -13.97 0.73
N SER A 170 -0.97 -13.89 -0.54
CA SER A 170 -0.10 -14.92 -1.14
C SER A 170 1.25 -15.03 -0.42
N LEU A 171 1.76 -13.91 0.12
CA LEU A 171 2.98 -13.94 0.90
C LEU A 171 2.82 -14.73 2.21
N ALA A 172 1.68 -14.64 2.89
CA ALA A 172 1.36 -15.44 4.07
C ALA A 172 1.26 -16.93 3.73
N ASP A 173 0.57 -17.29 2.64
CA ASP A 173 0.48 -18.67 2.15
C ASP A 173 1.86 -19.27 1.83
N LYS A 174 2.70 -18.50 1.15
CA LYS A 174 4.10 -18.89 0.84
C LYS A 174 4.94 -19.08 2.11
N ARG A 175 4.62 -18.42 3.23
CA ARG A 175 5.35 -18.53 4.50
C ARG A 175 4.80 -19.63 5.41
N CYS A 176 3.52 -19.97 5.28
CA CYS A 176 2.89 -21.09 5.98
C CYS A 176 3.56 -22.44 5.65
N GLN A 177 4.16 -22.56 4.46
CA GLN A 177 4.85 -23.77 4.02
C GLN A 177 6.30 -23.92 4.55
N ASN A 178 6.85 -22.88 5.18
CA ASN A 178 8.22 -22.89 5.72
C ASN A 178 8.31 -23.65 7.05
#